data_AF-A0A0A2LYA1-F1
#
_entry.id   AF-A0A0A2LYA1-F1
#
_cell.length_a   1.000
_cell.length_b   1.000
_cell.length_c   1.000
_cell.angle_alpha   90.00
_cell.angle_beta   90.00
_cell.angle_gamma   90.00
#
_symmetry.space_group_name_H-M   'P 1'
#
loop_
_entity.id
_entity.type
_entity.pdbx_description
1 polymer ?
#
loop_
_entity_poly.entity_id
_entity_poly.type
_entity_poly.pdbx_seq_one_letter_code
_entity_poly.pdbx_strand_id
1 'polypeptide(L)'
;MNENLNTIHEAFKKSGIEISAAQYSITEYSLNTDLSFKFTNLAEFITFLDIENDAAKTELVKAKVVEAGVNPDSFFYVNFYKPKVVEL
;
A
#
# COMPACT_ATOMS: atom_id res chain seq x y z
N MET A 1 -1.75 -18.41 2.84
CA MET A 1 -1.93 -16.94 2.93
C MET A 1 -1.28 -16.28 1.71
N ASN A 2 -1.79 -16.51 0.48
CA ASN A 2 -1.16 -15.95 -0.76
C ASN A 2 -2.17 -15.37 -1.77
N GLU A 3 -3.48 -15.47 -1.51
CA GLU A 3 -4.51 -15.10 -2.49
C GLU A 3 -4.61 -13.57 -2.68
N ASN A 4 -4.35 -12.80 -1.61
CA ASN A 4 -4.32 -11.33 -1.70
C ASN A 4 -3.15 -10.83 -2.56
N LEU A 5 -1.96 -11.42 -2.45
CA LEU A 5 -0.77 -10.97 -3.20
C LEU A 5 -0.95 -11.16 -4.70
N ASN A 6 -1.49 -12.31 -5.13
CA ASN A 6 -1.79 -12.56 -6.55
C ASN A 6 -2.82 -11.57 -7.09
N THR A 7 -3.87 -11.28 -6.32
CA THR A 7 -4.91 -10.32 -6.70
C THR A 7 -4.33 -8.91 -6.88
N ILE A 8 -3.42 -8.50 -5.98
CA ILE A 8 -2.74 -7.21 -6.08
C ILE A 8 -1.84 -7.18 -7.32
N HIS A 9 -1.02 -8.20 -7.57
CA HIS A 9 -0.15 -8.26 -8.75
C HIS A 9 -0.95 -8.19 -10.07
N GLU A 10 -2.09 -8.88 -10.16
CA GLU A 10 -2.96 -8.81 -11.33
C GLU A 10 -3.57 -7.42 -11.54
N ALA A 11 -3.98 -6.74 -10.47
CA ALA A 11 -4.52 -5.40 -10.55
C ALA A 11 -3.47 -4.37 -11.01
N PHE A 12 -2.23 -4.50 -10.54
CA PHE A 12 -1.11 -3.68 -10.99
C PHE A 12 -0.77 -3.95 -12.46
N LYS A 13 -0.76 -5.22 -12.88
CA LYS A 13 -0.57 -5.62 -14.27
C LYS A 13 -1.67 -5.06 -15.19
N LYS A 14 -2.94 -5.12 -14.77
CA LYS A 14 -4.08 -4.51 -15.50
C LYS A 14 -3.97 -3.00 -15.61
N SER A 15 -3.49 -2.34 -14.55
CA SER A 15 -3.34 -0.88 -14.51
C SER A 15 -2.10 -0.37 -15.26
N GLY A 16 -1.19 -1.27 -15.63
CA GLY A 16 0.09 -0.94 -16.26
C GLY A 16 0.98 -0.10 -15.34
N ILE A 17 1.00 -0.42 -14.05
CA ILE A 17 1.82 0.27 -13.03
C ILE A 17 2.85 -0.73 -12.50
N GLU A 18 4.11 -0.32 -12.44
CA GLU A 18 5.12 -1.07 -11.70
C GLU A 18 4.94 -0.86 -10.19
N ILE A 19 4.92 -1.95 -9.42
CA ILE A 19 4.72 -1.90 -7.96
C ILE A 19 5.75 -0.97 -7.30
N SER A 20 7.00 -1.04 -7.74
CA SER A 20 8.11 -0.20 -7.24
C SER A 20 7.97 1.28 -7.58
N ALA A 21 7.21 1.64 -8.62
CA ALA A 21 6.98 3.02 -9.04
C ALA A 21 5.64 3.58 -8.53
N ALA A 22 4.75 2.74 -8.02
CA ALA A 22 3.43 3.15 -7.57
C ALA A 22 3.52 4.02 -6.30
N GLN A 23 2.75 5.09 -6.28
CA GLN A 23 2.49 5.82 -5.05
C GLN A 23 1.27 5.22 -4.36
N TYR A 24 1.18 5.44 -3.05
CA TYR A 24 0.08 4.92 -2.25
C TYR A 24 -0.37 5.92 -1.19
N SER A 25 -1.64 5.83 -0.84
CA SER A 25 -2.28 6.59 0.23
C SER A 25 -2.99 5.61 1.15
N ILE A 26 -2.94 5.89 2.45
CA ILE A 26 -3.50 5.03 3.50
C ILE A 26 -4.78 5.68 4.01
N THR A 27 -5.85 4.91 4.12
CA THR A 27 -7.18 5.37 4.53
C THR A 27 -7.90 4.34 5.40
N GLU A 28 -8.81 4.79 6.25
CA GLU A 28 -9.64 3.90 7.09
C GLU A 28 -10.72 3.17 6.28
N TYR A 29 -11.05 3.69 5.10
CA TYR A 29 -12.11 3.22 4.22
C TYR A 29 -11.59 2.97 2.79
N SER A 30 -12.28 2.11 2.04
CA SER A 30 -11.96 1.86 0.63
C SER A 30 -12.31 3.07 -0.24
N LEU A 31 -11.44 3.44 -1.17
CA LEU A 31 -11.71 4.48 -2.16
C LEU A 31 -12.47 3.95 -3.39
N ASN A 32 -12.94 2.70 -3.35
CA ASN A 32 -13.70 2.05 -4.42
C ASN A 32 -12.96 2.08 -5.79
N THR A 33 -11.64 1.95 -5.74
CA THR A 33 -10.78 1.82 -6.93
C THR A 33 -10.29 0.38 -7.05
N ASP A 34 -9.98 -0.07 -8.27
CA ASP A 34 -9.37 -1.38 -8.53
C ASP A 34 -8.00 -1.57 -7.85
N LEU A 35 -7.40 -0.48 -7.35
CA LEU A 35 -6.11 -0.45 -6.67
C LEU A 35 -6.23 -0.14 -5.18
N SER A 36 -7.43 -0.25 -4.60
CA SER A 36 -7.67 -0.16 -3.16
C SER A 36 -7.66 -1.55 -2.53
N PHE A 37 -6.65 -1.83 -1.71
CA PHE A 37 -6.52 -3.11 -1.02
C PHE A 37 -6.63 -2.94 0.48
N LYS A 38 -7.32 -3.88 1.12
CA LYS A 38 -7.43 -3.94 2.57
C LYS A 38 -6.25 -4.73 3.13
N PHE A 39 -5.56 -4.15 4.10
CA PHE A 39 -4.54 -4.81 4.92
C PHE A 39 -5.09 -4.99 6.33
N THR A 40 -4.78 -6.13 6.95
CA THR A 40 -5.28 -6.44 8.29
C THR A 40 -4.60 -5.63 9.38
N ASN A 41 -3.35 -5.23 9.15
CA ASN A 41 -2.52 -4.39 10.02
C ASN A 41 -1.25 -3.92 9.28
N LEU A 42 -0.44 -3.12 9.96
CA LEU A 42 0.83 -2.61 9.44
C LEU A 42 1.84 -3.72 9.09
N ALA A 43 1.90 -4.81 9.86
CA ALA A 43 2.84 -5.90 9.58
C ALA A 43 2.55 -6.58 8.24
N GLU A 44 1.27 -6.83 7.93
CA GLU A 44 0.88 -7.37 6.62
C GLU A 44 1.30 -6.44 5.48
N PHE A 45 1.14 -5.13 5.67
CA PHE A 45 1.54 -4.14 4.66
C PHE A 45 3.06 -4.05 4.48
N ILE A 46 3.83 -4.15 5.57
CA ILE A 46 5.31 -4.19 5.54
C ILE A 46 5.79 -5.43 4.78
N THR A 47 5.19 -6.60 5.03
CA THR A 47 5.49 -7.83 4.30
C THR A 47 5.14 -7.72 2.83
N PHE A 48 4.01 -7.08 2.49
CA PHE A 48 3.64 -6.80 1.10
C PHE A 48 4.67 -5.93 0.37
N LEU A 49 5.22 -4.93 1.06
CA LEU A 49 6.24 -4.05 0.50
C LEU A 49 7.65 -4.68 0.47
N ASP A 50 7.83 -5.87 1.06
CA ASP A 50 9.13 -6.55 1.20
C ASP A 50 10.20 -5.67 1.91
N ILE A 51 9.77 -4.89 2.92
CA ILE A 51 10.65 -3.95 3.66
C ILE A 51 10.91 -4.36 5.12
N GLU A 52 10.55 -5.58 5.51
CA GLU A 52 10.67 -6.06 6.90
C GLU A 52 12.10 -6.01 7.47
N ASN A 53 13.11 -6.14 6.60
CA ASN A 53 14.52 -6.05 6.97
C ASN A 53 15.10 -4.63 6.84
N ASP A 54 14.30 -3.65 6.43
CA ASP A 54 14.70 -2.26 6.19
C ASP A 54 14.03 -1.35 7.23
N ALA A 55 14.70 -1.18 8.38
CA ALA A 55 14.16 -0.46 9.52
C ALA A 55 13.75 0.99 9.18
N ALA A 56 14.55 1.68 8.38
CA ALA A 56 14.27 3.06 7.97
C ALA A 56 12.99 3.15 7.13
N LYS A 57 12.80 2.25 6.15
CA LYS A 57 11.56 2.21 5.37
C LYS A 57 10.35 1.82 6.22
N THR A 58 10.53 0.85 7.12
CA THR A 58 9.48 0.41 8.04
C THR A 58 8.99 1.56 8.92
N GLU A 59 9.91 2.35 9.49
CA GLU A 59 9.57 3.53 10.29
C GLU A 59 8.85 4.61 9.46
N LEU A 60 9.27 4.84 8.21
CA LEU A 60 8.61 5.77 7.29
C LEU A 60 7.17 5.33 6.96
N VAL A 61 6.95 4.04 6.70
CA VAL A 61 5.60 3.52 6.44
C VAL A 61 4.73 3.65 7.68
N LYS A 62 5.27 3.29 8.85
CA LYS A 62 4.57 3.46 10.13
C LYS A 62 4.16 4.91 10.36
N ALA A 63 5.07 5.87 10.11
CA ALA A 63 4.76 7.28 10.22
C ALA A 63 3.60 7.67 9.30
N LYS A 64 3.61 7.25 8.03
CA LYS A 64 2.52 7.51 7.08
C LYS A 64 1.16 6.98 7.53
N VAL A 65 1.12 5.79 8.15
CA VAL A 65 -0.13 5.22 8.70
C VAL A 65 -0.67 6.14 9.80
N VAL A 66 0.19 6.55 10.73
CA VAL A 66 -0.19 7.40 11.86
C VAL A 66 -0.57 8.82 11.38
N GLU A 67 0.17 9.38 10.42
CA GLU A 67 -0.13 10.68 9.80
C GLU A 67 -1.48 10.67 9.06
N ALA A 68 -1.88 9.53 8.50
CA ALA A 68 -3.20 9.34 7.90
C ALA A 68 -4.34 9.22 8.94
N GLY A 69 -4.03 9.30 10.24
CA GLY A 69 -5.00 9.11 11.32
C GLY A 69 -5.42 7.66 11.54
N VAL A 70 -4.70 6.71 10.94
CA VAL A 70 -5.02 5.29 10.98
C VAL A 70 -4.28 4.61 12.13
N ASN A 71 -4.96 3.69 12.83
CA ASN A 71 -4.32 2.85 13.83
C ASN A 71 -3.51 1.72 13.17
N PRO A 72 -2.19 1.62 13.37
CA PRO A 72 -1.34 0.58 12.76
C PRO A 72 -1.68 -0.86 13.19
N ASP A 73 -2.35 -1.03 14.33
CA ASP A 73 -2.83 -2.31 14.84
C ASP A 73 -4.24 -2.68 14.34
N SER A 74 -4.91 -1.76 13.64
CA SER A 74 -6.22 -2.00 13.01
C SER A 74 -6.09 -2.25 11.52
N PHE A 75 -7.16 -2.76 10.91
CA PHE A 75 -7.22 -2.88 9.46
C PHE A 75 -7.30 -1.49 8.82
N PHE A 76 -6.75 -1.37 7.62
CA PHE A 76 -6.84 -0.15 6.82
C PHE A 76 -6.78 -0.49 5.34
N TYR A 77 -7.09 0.51 4.52
CA TYR A 77 -7.01 0.42 3.08
C TYR A 77 -5.78 1.17 2.60
N VAL A 78 -5.11 0.59 1.61
CA VAL A 78 -4.04 1.25 0.87
C VAL A 78 -4.50 1.37 -0.57
N ASN A 79 -4.62 2.60 -1.03
CA ASN A 79 -4.97 2.92 -2.39
C ASN A 79 -3.71 3.25 -3.18
N PHE A 80 -3.38 2.42 -4.16
CA PHE A 80 -2.25 2.63 -5.06
C PHE A 80 -2.67 3.45 -6.28
N TYR A 81 -1.76 4.29 -6.77
CA TYR A 81 -1.97 5.13 -7.94
C TYR A 81 -0.65 5.37 -8.67
N LYS A 82 -0.77 5.70 -9.96
CA LYS A 82 0.39 6.13 -10.73
C LYS A 82 0.96 7.40 -10.09
N PRO A 83 2.28 7.51 -9.89
CA PRO A 83 2.87 8.79 -9.59
C PRO A 83 2.42 9.75 -10.69
N LYS A 84 1.86 10.91 -10.31
CA LYS A 84 1.77 12.02 -11.25
C LYS A 84 3.22 12.38 -11.55
N VAL A 85 3.77 11.80 -12.61
CA VAL A 85 4.96 12.35 -13.23
C VAL A 85 4.54 13.76 -13.60
N VAL A 86 5.00 14.75 -12.85
CA VAL A 86 4.96 16.11 -13.31
C VAL A 86 5.90 16.09 -14.50
N GLU A 87 5.36 15.92 -15.70
CA GLU A 87 6.08 16.23 -16.93
C GLU A 87 6.50 17.69 -16.78
N LEU A 88 7.78 17.90 -16.49
CA LEU A 88 8.41 19.21 -16.37
C LEU A 88 9.02 19.60 -17.72
#